data_AF-A0A7C8DKV5-F1
#
_entry.id   AF-A0A7C8DKV5-F1
#
_cell.length_a   1.000
_cell.length_b   1.000
_cell.length_c   1.000
_cell.angle_alpha   90.00
_cell.angle_beta   90.00
_cell.angle_gamma   90.00
#
_symmetry.space_group_name_H-M   'P 1'
#
loop_
_entity.id
_entity.type
_entity.pdbx_description
1 polymer ?
#
loop_
_entity_poly.entity_id
_entity_poly.type
_entity_poly.pdbx_seq_one_letter_code
_entity_poly.pdbx_strand_id
1 'polypeptide(L)' 'MLWVSQQLSIEDDEIELTAIRAQGAGGQNVNKVSSAIHLRFDIHASSLPEFYKQRLLAL' A
#
# COMPACT_ATOMS: atom_id res chain seq x y z
N MET A 1 6.00 -0.37 -10.61
CA MET A 1 6.42 1.01 -10.38
C MET A 1 5.16 1.86 -10.32
N LEU A 2 4.95 2.60 -9.24
CA LEU A 2 3.82 3.51 -9.03
C LEU A 2 4.24 4.95 -9.31
N TRP A 3 3.64 5.58 -10.32
CA TRP A 3 3.93 6.97 -10.68
C TRP A 3 3.03 7.92 -9.89
N VAL A 4 3.64 8.83 -9.12
CA VAL A 4 2.94 9.87 -8.35
C VAL A 4 2.94 11.20 -9.11
N SER A 5 4.07 11.52 -9.77
CA SER A 5 4.20 12.70 -10.64
C SER A 5 5.20 12.42 -11.77
N GLN A 6 5.43 13.42 -12.65
CA GLN A 6 6.43 13.30 -13.73
C GLN A 6 7.86 13.05 -13.22
N GLN A 7 8.14 13.41 -11.96
CA GLN A 7 9.48 13.32 -11.35
C GLN A 7 9.51 12.43 -10.11
N LEU A 8 8.38 11.84 -9.73
CA LEU A 8 8.27 11.02 -8.53
C LEU A 8 7.57 9.70 -8.87
N SER A 9 8.30 8.62 -8.70
CA SER A 9 7.81 7.25 -8.75
C SER A 9 8.24 6.51 -7.49
N ILE A 10 7.45 5.51 -7.13
CA ILE A 10 7.73 4.57 -6.03
C ILE A 10 7.92 3.21 -6.69
N GLU A 11 9.00 2.50 -6.37
CA GLU A 11 9.23 1.17 -6.93
C GLU A 11 8.29 0.14 -6.31
N ASP A 12 7.95 -0.93 -7.04
CA ASP A 12 6.98 -1.92 -6.53
C ASP A 12 7.48 -2.65 -5.28
N ASP A 13 8.80 -2.83 -5.15
CA ASP A 13 9.41 -3.48 -3.98
C ASP A 13 9.29 -2.65 -2.69
N GLU A 14 8.96 -1.36 -2.79
CA GLU A 14 8.71 -0.49 -1.64
C GLU A 14 7.27 -0.58 -1.13
N ILE A 15 6.37 -1.19 -1.92
CA ILE A 15 4.94 -1.31 -1.62
C ILE A 15 4.62 -2.78 -1.35
N GLU A 16 4.36 -3.10 -0.09
CA GLU A 16 4.00 -4.45 0.30
C GLU A 16 2.49 -4.65 0.19
N LEU A 17 2.07 -5.57 -0.69
CA LEU A 17 0.68 -5.94 -0.89
C LEU A 17 0.45 -7.36 -0.35
N THR A 18 -0.32 -7.46 0.73
CA THR A 18 -0.71 -8.76 1.29
C THR A 18 -2.18 -9.04 1.02
N ALA A 19 -2.46 -10.15 0.34
CA ALA A 19 -3.83 -10.62 0.18
C ALA A 19 -4.36 -11.15 1.52
N ILE A 20 -5.48 -10.58 1.97
CA ILE A 20 -6.14 -10.94 3.21
C ILE A 20 -7.57 -11.42 2.93
N ARG A 21 -8.11 -12.22 3.85
CA ARG A 21 -9.53 -12.56 3.81
C ARG A 21 -10.33 -11.34 4.23
N ALA A 22 -11.29 -10.94 3.41
CA ALA A 22 -12.26 -9.92 3.81
C ALA A 22 -13.07 -10.46 5.00
N GLN A 23 -13.11 -9.73 6.12
CA GLN A 23 -13.98 -10.06 7.23
C GLN A 23 -15.34 -9.39 7.04
N GLY A 24 -16.42 -10.18 7.08
CA GLY A 24 -17.80 -9.68 6.97
C GLY A 24 -18.81 -10.82 6.74
N ALA A 25 -20.10 -10.54 6.95
CA ALA A 25 -21.19 -11.46 6.65
C ALA A 25 -21.37 -11.60 5.13
N GLY A 26 -20.49 -12.32 4.47
CA GLY A 26 -20.56 -12.59 3.04
C GLY A 26 -20.89 -14.04 2.74
N GLY A 27 -21.59 -14.29 1.63
CA GLY A 27 -21.91 -15.64 1.14
C GLY A 27 -20.67 -16.46 0.76
N GLN A 28 -20.88 -17.63 0.13
CA GLN A 28 -19.80 -18.60 -0.16
C GLN A 28 -18.54 -18.01 -0.82
N ASN A 29 -18.66 -16.98 -1.67
CA ASN A 29 -17.51 -16.37 -2.34
C ASN A 29 -16.61 -15.53 -1.41
N VAL A 30 -17.16 -14.90 -0.37
CA VAL A 30 -16.41 -14.07 0.59
C VAL A 30 -15.64 -14.91 1.60
N ASN A 31 -16.18 -16.08 1.95
CA ASN A 31 -15.53 -17.00 2.90
C ASN A 31 -14.37 -17.81 2.28
N LYS A 32 -14.26 -17.86 0.95
CA LYS A 32 -13.34 -18.77 0.25
C LYS A 32 -12.19 -18.08 -0.50
N VAL A 33 -12.30 -16.78 -0.79
CA VAL A 33 -11.31 -16.05 -1.59
C VAL A 33 -10.75 -14.87 -0.79
N SER A 34 -9.43 -14.69 -0.79
CA SER A 34 -8.76 -13.50 -0.25
C SER A 34 -9.04 -12.29 -1.14
N SER A 35 -10.25 -11.74 -1.04
CA SER A 35 -10.73 -10.64 -1.89
C SER A 35 -10.33 -9.25 -1.37
N ALA A 36 -9.73 -9.15 -0.19
CA ALA A 36 -9.24 -7.89 0.37
C ALA A 36 -7.71 -7.83 0.29
N ILE A 37 -7.16 -6.62 0.16
CA ILE A 37 -5.72 -6.35 0.11
C ILE A 37 -5.35 -5.44 1.27
N HIS A 38 -4.31 -5.82 2.00
CA HIS A 38 -3.62 -4.93 2.92
C HIS A 38 -2.39 -4.35 2.20
N LEU A 39 -2.38 -3.03 2.04
CA LEU A 39 -1.24 -2.31 1.49
C LEU A 39 -0.45 -1.69 2.63
N ARG A 40 0.85 -1.97 2.69
CA ARG A 40 1.79 -1.35 3.61
C ARG A 40 2.87 -0.63 2.82
N PHE A 41 3.12 0.62 3.20
CA PHE A 41 4.19 1.44 2.64
C PHE A 41 4.94 2.10 3.80
N ASP A 42 6.23 1.79 3.93
CA ASP A 42 7.05 2.33 5.01
C ASP A 42 7.69 3.65 4.58
N ILE A 43 7.14 4.76 5.08
CA ILE A 43 7.60 6.11 4.73
C ILE A 43 9.07 6.32 5.12
N HIS A 44 9.52 5.79 6.27
CA HIS A 44 10.88 5.99 6.74
C HIS A 44 11.88 5.24 5.86
N ALA A 45 11.56 3.99 5.52
CA ALA A 45 12.40 3.13 4.70
C ALA A 45 12.31 3.43 3.18
N SER A 46 11.33 4.21 2.73
CA SER A 46 11.14 4.53 1.32
C SER A 46 12.26 5.39 0.71
N SER A 47 12.35 5.36 -0.63
CA SER A 47 13.23 6.15 -1.48
C SER A 47 12.74 7.60 -1.67
N LEU A 48 11.62 7.97 -1.04
CA LEU A 48 11.02 9.29 -1.16
C LEU A 48 12.00 10.40 -0.73
N PRO A 49 12.03 11.53 -1.45
CA PRO A 49 12.77 12.70 -0.99
C PRO A 49 12.29 13.18 0.39
N GLU A 50 13.22 13.69 1.20
CA GLU A 50 13.00 14.08 2.59
C GLU A 50 11.78 15.02 2.77
N PHE A 51 11.60 15.95 1.85
CA PHE A 51 10.44 16.85 1.83
C PHE A 51 9.09 16.11 1.83
N TYR A 52 8.97 15.02 1.07
CA TYR A 52 7.74 14.22 1.03
C TYR A 52 7.58 13.39 2.31
N LYS A 53 8.67 12.79 2.81
CA LYS A 53 8.65 12.04 4.08
C LYS A 53 8.14 12.89 5.24
N GLN A 54 8.70 14.09 5.40
CA GLN A 54 8.31 15.02 6.46
C GLN A 54 6.83 15.41 6.38
N ARG A 55 6.31 15.65 5.17
CA ARG A 55 4.89 15.99 4.99
C ARG A 55 3.97 14.81 5.27
N LEU A 56 4.35 13.59 4.91
CA LEU A 56 3.54 12.39 5.16
C LEU A 56 3.55 11.98 6.64
N LEU A 57 4.67 12.18 7.35
CA LEU A 57 4.80 11.88 8.77
C LEU A 57 4.15 12.91 9.70
N ALA A 58 3.78 14.07 9.17
CA ALA A 58 3.09 15.13 9.91
C ALA A 58 1.55 15.02 9.84
N LEU A 59 1.02 13.97 9.20
CA LEU A 59 -0.43 13.67 9.10
C LEU A 59 -0.92 12.84 10.29
#